data_AF-A0A3D1P725-F1
#
_entry.id   AF-A0A3D1P725-F1
#
_cell.length_a   1.000
_cell.length_b   1.000
_cell.length_c   1.000
_cell.angle_alpha   90.00
_cell.angle_beta   90.00
_cell.angle_gamma   90.00
#
_symmetry.space_group_name_H-M   'P 1'
#
loop_
_entity.id
_entity.type
_entity.pdbx_description
1 polymer ?
#
loop_
_entity_poly.entity_id
_entity_poly.type
_entity_poly.pdbx_seq_one_letter_code
_entity_poly.pdbx_strand_id
1 'polypeptide(L)' 'MERTINLLDDLAQRVERYLQEHPGETCDRVVAKALESKLTQKNLAPLLALAGIVTEAPHNASDHTEDKNAFIREC' A
#
# COMPACT_ATOMS: atom_id res chain seq x y z
N MET A 1 -9.19 24.97 9.23
CA MET A 1 -9.09 25.90 8.08
C MET A 1 -9.87 25.28 6.94
N GLU A 2 -10.73 26.02 6.25
CA GLU A 2 -11.56 25.48 5.15
C GLU A 2 -10.96 25.84 3.78
N ARG A 3 -11.01 24.88 2.86
CA ARG A 3 -10.54 25.00 1.47
C ARG A 3 -11.46 24.20 0.56
N THR A 4 -11.90 24.82 -0.52
CA THR A 4 -12.67 24.16 -1.59
C THR A 4 -11.72 23.60 -2.64
N ILE A 5 -11.93 22.35 -3.04
CA ILE A 5 -11.19 21.71 -4.12
C ILE A 5 -12.16 21.28 -5.23
N ASN A 6 -11.75 21.41 -6.48
CA ASN A 6 -12.50 20.88 -7.61
C ASN A 6 -12.02 19.45 -7.89
N LEU A 7 -12.96 18.52 -7.95
CA LEU A 7 -12.71 17.13 -8.33
C LEU A 7 -13.08 16.94 -9.80
N LEU A 8 -12.32 16.09 -10.50
CA LEU A 8 -12.72 15.63 -11.83
C LEU A 8 -14.01 14.80 -11.71
N ASP A 9 -14.89 14.87 -12.71
CA ASP A 9 -16.21 14.22 -12.67
C ASP A 9 -16.14 12.71 -12.36
N ASP A 10 -15.21 11.99 -13.00
CA ASP A 10 -15.00 10.55 -12.72
C ASP A 10 -14.64 10.29 -11.26
N LEU A 11 -13.75 11.12 -10.70
CA LEU A 11 -13.32 10.97 -9.31
C LEU A 11 -14.45 11.31 -8.34
N ALA A 12 -15.23 12.35 -8.63
CA ALA A 12 -16.41 12.71 -7.84
C ALA A 12 -17.42 11.55 -7.80
N GLN A 13 -17.71 10.95 -8.96
CA GLN A 13 -18.63 9.81 -9.04
C GLN A 13 -18.13 8.59 -8.26
N ARG A 14 -16.82 8.33 -8.30
CA ARG A 14 -16.20 7.24 -7.53
C ARG A 14 -16.25 7.48 -6.02
N VAL A 15 -16.04 8.73 -5.59
CA VAL A 15 -16.15 9.11 -4.17
C VAL A 15 -17.59 8.98 -3.69
N GLU A 16 -18.57 9.42 -4.50
CA GLU A 16 -19.98 9.32 -4.14
C GLU A 16 -20.42 7.86 -3.97
N ARG A 17 -20.04 6.98 -4.90
CA ARG A 17 -20.29 5.55 -4.78
C ARG A 17 -19.66 4.95 -3.51
N TYR A 18 -18.40 5.29 -3.23
CA TYR A 18 -17.74 4.84 -2.01
C TYR A 18 -18.49 5.29 -0.74
N LEU A 19 -18.97 6.53 -0.68
CA LEU A 19 -19.72 7.03 0.47
C LEU A 19 -21.09 6.35 0.65
N GLN A 20 -21.72 5.91 -0.45
CA GLN A 20 -22.95 5.10 -0.39
C GLN A 20 -22.69 3.71 0.19
N GLU A 21 -21.55 3.10 -0.15
CA GLU A 21 -21.14 1.79 0.37
C GLU A 21 -20.66 1.87 1.84
N HIS A 22 -20.21 3.04 2.27
CA HIS A 22 -19.66 3.29 3.60
C HIS A 22 -20.37 4.45 4.31
N PRO A 23 -21.61 4.28 4.79
CA PRO A 23 -22.44 5.35 5.36
C PRO A 23 -21.89 5.95 6.68
N GLY A 24 -20.86 5.33 7.28
CA GLY A 24 -20.15 5.87 8.46
C GLY A 24 -18.95 6.76 8.13
N GLU A 25 -18.60 6.89 6.84
CA GLU A 25 -17.55 7.78 6.37
C GLU A 25 -18.14 9.09 5.83
N THR A 26 -17.38 10.17 5.93
CA THR A 26 -17.72 11.47 5.36
C THR A 26 -16.65 11.88 4.36
N CYS A 27 -17.01 12.75 3.41
CA CYS A 27 -16.07 13.26 2.42
C CYS A 27 -14.83 13.89 3.07
N ASP A 28 -15.01 14.66 4.15
CA ASP A 28 -13.91 15.26 4.91
C ASP A 28 -12.93 14.23 5.47
N ARG A 29 -13.45 13.12 6.02
CA ARG A 29 -12.60 12.04 6.57
C ARG A 29 -11.83 11.31 5.47
N VAL A 30 -12.47 11.09 4.33
CA VAL A 30 -11.82 10.46 3.17
C VAL A 30 -10.69 11.35 2.64
N VAL A 31 -10.95 12.65 2.47
CA VAL A 31 -9.94 13.62 2.01
C VAL A 31 -8.82 13.78 3.04
N ALA A 32 -9.15 13.89 4.33
CA ALA A 32 -8.15 13.98 5.40
C ALA A 32 -7.20 12.78 5.40
N LYS A 33 -7.73 11.55 5.38
CA LYS A 33 -6.92 10.32 5.29
C LYS A 33 -6.04 10.28 4.04
N ALA A 34 -6.59 10.69 2.89
CA ALA A 34 -5.84 10.71 1.64
C ALA A 34 -4.68 11.72 1.71
N LEU A 35 -4.92 12.92 2.24
CA LEU A 35 -3.90 13.95 2.44
C LEU A 35 -2.86 13.52 3.47
N GLU A 36 -3.26 12.96 4.60
CA GLU A 36 -2.35 12.40 5.60
C GLU A 36 -1.47 11.32 4.98
N SER A 37 -2.04 10.38 4.22
CA SER A 37 -1.26 9.34 3.55
C SER A 37 -0.28 9.88 2.50
N LYS A 38 -0.59 11.02 1.86
CA LYS A 38 0.27 11.64 0.83
C LYS A 38 1.33 12.56 1.41
N LEU A 39 1.00 13.30 2.46
CA LEU A 39 1.84 14.32 3.07
C LEU A 39 2.67 13.79 4.24
N THR A 40 2.26 12.68 4.85
CA THR A 40 3.11 11.99 5.83
C THR A 40 4.35 11.50 5.12
N GLN A 41 5.47 12.17 5.36
CA GLN A 41 6.78 11.64 5.00
C GLN A 41 6.90 10.28 5.67
N LYS A 42 7.10 9.23 4.86
CA LYS A 42 7.35 7.89 5.41
C LYS A 42 8.56 8.01 6.31
N ASN A 43 8.34 7.93 7.62
CA ASN A 43 9.44 7.83 8.56
C ASN A 43 10.08 6.45 8.32
N LEU A 44 11.16 6.43 7.55
CA LEU A 44 11.88 5.21 7.20
C LEU A 44 12.81 4.76 8.33
N ALA A 45 12.98 5.56 9.39
CA ALA A 45 13.87 5.22 10.51
C ALA A 45 13.58 3.85 11.14
N PRO A 46 12.31 3.41 11.34
CA PRO A 46 12.02 2.07 11.86
C PRO A 46 12.38 0.95 10.88
N LEU A 47 12.22 1.18 9.57
CA LEU A 47 12.60 0.22 8.53
C LEU A 47 14.13 0.14 8.39
N LEU A 48 14.83 1.27 8.51
CA LEU A 48 16.28 1.34 8.52
C LEU A 48 16.87 0.73 9.79
N ALA A 49 16.23 0.94 10.94
CA ALA A 49 16.60 0.27 12.20
C ALA A 49 16.40 -1.24 12.08
N LEU A 50 15.29 -1.70 11.50
CA LEU A 50 15.08 -3.13 11.23
C LEU A 50 16.13 -3.70 10.27
N ALA A 51 16.48 -3.01 9.20
CA ALA A 51 17.54 -3.44 8.28
C ALA A 51 18.92 -3.50 8.94
N GLY A 52 19.20 -2.60 9.90
CA GLY A 52 20.43 -2.64 10.70
C GLY A 52 20.43 -3.74 11.78
N ILE A 53 19.26 -4.12 12.27
CA ILE A 53 19.08 -5.26 13.20
C ILE A 53 19.20 -6.59 12.45
N VAL A 54 18.69 -6.65 11.22
CA VAL A 54 18.78 -7.82 10.32
C VAL A 54 20.15 -7.83 9.62
N THR A 55 21.21 -8.05 10.39
CA THR A 55 22.54 -8.41 9.86
C THR A 55 22.63 -9.89 9.49
N GLU A 56 21.67 -10.70 9.94
CA GLU A 56 21.61 -12.15 9.76
C GLU A 56 20.28 -12.62 9.14
N ALA A 57 19.76 -11.93 8.11
CA ALA A 57 18.80 -12.60 7.24
C ALA A 57 19.54 -13.72 6.50
N PRO A 58 19.18 -15.01 6.68
CA PRO A 58 19.75 -16.07 5.87
C PRO A 58 19.49 -15.71 4.40
N HIS A 59 20.55 -15.75 3.60
CA HIS A 59 20.56 -15.38 2.17
C HIS A 59 19.62 -16.22 1.29
N ASN A 60 18.86 -17.15 1.89
CA ASN A 60 18.01 -18.11 1.21
C ASN A 60 16.53 -17.88 1.54
N ALA A 61 15.93 -16.87 0.90
CA ALA A 61 14.50 -16.92 0.56
C ALA A 61 14.25 -17.78 -0.71
N SER A 62 15.19 -18.69 -1.02
CA SER A 62 15.11 -19.64 -2.14
C SER A 62 14.86 -21.08 -1.68
N ASP A 63 14.77 -21.35 -0.37
CA ASP A 63 14.68 -22.72 0.17
C ASP A 63 13.25 -23.28 0.21
N HIS A 64 12.25 -22.54 -0.28
CA HIS A 64 10.85 -23.00 -0.35
C HIS A 64 10.16 -22.67 -1.69
N THR A 65 10.90 -22.67 -2.80
CA THR A 65 10.27 -23.01 -4.09
C THR A 65 10.18 -24.52 -4.18
N GLU A 66 9.07 -25.08 -3.71
CA GLU A 66 8.61 -26.39 -4.15
C GLU A 66 8.15 -26.29 -5.61
N ASP A 67 9.10 -26.20 -6.55
CA ASP A 67 8.87 -26.62 -7.94
C ASP A 67 9.76 -27.85 -8.19
N LYS A 68 9.32 -28.96 -7.58
CA LYS A 68 9.79 -30.30 -7.91
C LYS A 68 8.86 -30.87 -8.98
N ASN A 69 9.15 -30.64 -10.26
CA ASN A 69 9.16 -31.65 -11.34
C ASN A 69 8.90 -31.05 -12.72
N ALA A 70 9.89 -31.23 -13.62
CA ALA A 70 9.79 -31.57 -15.05
C ALA A 70 10.95 -30.86 -15.78
N PHE A 71 11.89 -31.47 -16.48
CA PHE A 71 12.01 -32.79 -17.06
C PHE A 71 13.50 -32.92 -17.42
N ILE A 72 14.21 -33.94 -16.92
CA ILE A 72 15.46 -34.36 -17.54
C ILE A 72 15.08 -35.34 -18.65
N ARG A 73 15.38 -35.01 -19.91
CA ARG A 73 15.93 -35.99 -20.86
C ARG A 73 16.65 -35.31 -22.01
N GLU A 74 17.96 -35.38 -21.92
CA GLU A 74 18.90 -35.39 -23.04
C GLU A 74 18.67 -36.68 -23.85
N CYS A 75 18.54 -36.54 -25.17
CA CYS A 75 18.84 -37.54 -26.20
C CYS A 75 19.39 -36.76 -27.40
#